data_AF-A0A9P4J8X9-F1
#
_entry.id   AF-A0A9P4J8X9-F1
#
_cell.length_a   1.000
_cell.length_b   1.000
_cell.length_c   1.000
_cell.angle_alpha   90.00
_cell.angle_beta   90.00
_cell.angle_gamma   90.00
#
_symmetry.space_group_name_H-M   'P 1'
#
loop_
_entity.id
_entity.type
_entity.pdbx_description
1 polymer ?
#
loop_
_entity_poly.entity_id
_entity_poly.type
_entity_poly.pdbx_seq_one_letter_code
_entity_poly.pdbx_strand_id
1 'polypeptide(L)'
;MTNRVLDRLELTPEVPSSSRAGHGFDKILSSFPIEIHDLILEHFLRAGDLEPECNNFFDASCWRRALIRGCLPWLWDLDKDAIAAREAERSGGRDWDWEALVRRLGRRDLYMPVHDEPADFPRGLRNRRRIWQLVMDMKSPIPKSESDGRFVGLESLL
;
A
#
# COMPACT_ATOMS: atom_id res chain seq x y z
N MET A 1 -3.50 -7.11 17.17
CA MET A 1 -2.80 -7.19 15.86
C MET A 1 -2.16 -5.86 15.51
N THR A 2 -2.90 -4.76 15.65
CA THR A 2 -2.43 -3.37 15.51
C THR A 2 -1.10 -3.12 16.21
N ASN A 3 -0.93 -3.52 17.47
CA ASN A 3 0.35 -3.32 18.17
C ASN A 3 1.55 -3.94 17.45
N ARG A 4 1.41 -5.15 16.86
CA ARG A 4 2.49 -5.77 16.06
C ARG A 4 2.80 -5.02 14.77
N VAL A 5 1.83 -4.30 14.22
CA VAL A 5 2.03 -3.40 13.08
C VAL A 5 2.78 -2.15 13.54
N LEU A 6 2.37 -1.59 14.68
CA LEU A 6 2.97 -0.39 15.28
C LEU A 6 4.38 -0.63 15.86
N ASP A 7 4.72 -1.86 16.22
CA ASP A 7 6.07 -2.25 16.64
C ASP A 7 7.10 -2.13 15.50
N ARG A 8 6.63 -2.08 14.24
CA ARG A 8 7.47 -1.89 13.05
C ARG A 8 7.52 -0.44 12.59
N LEU A 9 6.86 0.46 13.31
CA LEU A 9 6.88 1.89 13.04
C LEU A 9 8.23 2.45 13.48
N GLU A 10 8.93 3.05 12.53
CA GLU A 10 10.23 3.68 12.73
C GLU A 10 10.02 5.21 12.85
N LEU A 11 10.94 5.91 13.51
CA LEU A 11 10.92 7.38 13.51
C LEU A 11 11.41 7.89 12.16
N THR A 12 10.89 9.02 11.71
CA THR A 12 11.37 9.65 10.47
C THR A 12 12.88 9.92 10.56
N PRO A 13 13.67 9.52 9.54
CA PRO A 13 15.10 9.77 9.53
C PRO A 13 15.38 11.27 9.54
N GLU A 14 16.47 11.70 10.20
CA GLU A 14 16.92 13.09 10.13
C GLU A 14 17.56 13.34 8.76
N VAL A 15 16.72 13.65 7.78
CA VAL A 15 17.20 13.98 6.44
C VAL A 15 17.71 15.43 6.49
N PRO A 16 18.98 15.70 6.12
CA PRO A 16 19.47 17.06 5.99
C PRO A 16 18.63 17.77 4.93
N SER A 17 18.13 18.97 5.28
CA SER A 17 17.13 19.75 4.53
C SER A 17 17.50 20.10 3.07
N SER A 18 18.68 19.68 2.60
CA SER A 18 19.25 20.00 1.29
C SER A 18 18.86 19.04 0.16
N SER A 19 18.30 17.86 0.42
CA SER A 19 17.90 16.91 -0.63
C SER A 19 16.48 17.13 -1.18
N ARG A 20 15.67 18.00 -0.57
CA ARG A 20 14.29 18.29 -0.98
C ARG A 20 14.24 19.33 -2.10
N ALA A 21 14.92 19.07 -3.20
CA ALA A 21 14.80 19.87 -4.43
C ALA A 21 13.61 19.38 -5.26
N GLY A 22 12.40 19.53 -4.71
CA GLY A 22 11.14 19.35 -5.45
C GLY A 22 10.67 20.69 -6.02
N HIS A 23 11.09 20.98 -7.25
CA HIS A 23 10.71 22.21 -7.95
C HIS A 23 9.20 22.23 -8.23
N GLY A 24 8.49 23.23 -7.70
CA GLY A 24 7.12 23.64 -8.08
C GLY A 24 5.98 22.69 -7.69
N PHE A 25 6.12 21.39 -7.96
CA PHE A 25 5.08 20.38 -7.77
C PHE A 25 4.75 20.17 -6.30
N ASP A 26 5.75 20.16 -5.41
CA ASP A 26 5.53 20.05 -3.96
C ASP A 26 4.67 21.20 -3.43
N LYS A 27 4.89 22.43 -3.92
CA LYS A 27 4.07 23.59 -3.53
C LYS A 27 2.63 23.47 -4.02
N ILE A 28 2.44 22.93 -5.23
CA ILE A 28 1.11 22.69 -5.79
C ILE A 28 0.40 21.60 -4.99
N LEU A 29 1.09 20.47 -4.73
CA LEU A 29 0.56 19.39 -3.91
C LEU A 29 0.15 19.89 -2.53
N SER A 30 1.02 20.61 -1.82
CA SER A 30 0.69 21.16 -0.50
C SER A 30 -0.42 22.21 -0.51
N SER A 31 -0.77 22.77 -1.67
CA SER A 31 -1.89 23.72 -1.80
C SER A 31 -3.25 23.03 -1.93
N PHE A 32 -3.27 21.72 -2.18
CA PHE A 32 -4.52 21.01 -2.36
C PHE A 32 -5.26 20.79 -1.04
N PRO A 33 -6.61 20.75 -1.08
CA PRO A 33 -7.40 20.32 0.05
C PRO A 33 -7.06 18.88 0.45
N ILE A 34 -7.22 18.60 1.74
CA ILE A 34 -6.87 17.31 2.34
C ILE A 34 -7.60 16.13 1.69
N GLU A 35 -8.81 16.36 1.17
CA GLU A 35 -9.61 15.40 0.42
C GLU A 35 -8.92 14.95 -0.86
N ILE A 36 -8.21 15.86 -1.54
CA ILE A 36 -7.48 15.54 -2.76
C ILE A 36 -6.25 14.70 -2.44
N HIS A 37 -5.53 15.01 -1.37
CA HIS A 37 -4.43 14.17 -0.89
C HIS A 37 -4.91 12.74 -0.58
N ASP A 38 -6.08 12.62 0.06
CA ASP A 38 -6.66 11.32 0.39
C ASP A 38 -7.02 10.52 -0.86
N LEU A 39 -7.64 11.17 -1.85
CA LEU A 39 -8.00 10.53 -3.13
C LEU A 39 -6.76 10.06 -3.90
N ILE A 40 -5.70 10.88 -3.93
CA ILE A 40 -4.44 10.52 -4.58
C ILE A 40 -3.85 9.30 -3.86
N LEU A 41 -3.71 9.36 -2.53
CA LEU A 41 -3.18 8.24 -1.75
C LEU A 41 -4.00 6.97 -1.92
N GLU A 42 -5.34 7.04 -1.83
CA GLU A 42 -6.20 5.89 -2.05
C GLU A 42 -5.97 5.24 -3.43
N HIS A 43 -5.87 6.06 -4.48
CA HIS A 43 -5.60 5.58 -5.83
C HIS A 43 -4.23 4.90 -5.95
N PHE A 44 -3.17 5.54 -5.45
CA PHE A 44 -1.80 5.00 -5.46
C PHE A 44 -1.71 3.68 -4.67
N LEU A 45 -2.36 3.62 -3.52
CA LEU A 45 -2.31 2.46 -2.63
C LEU A 45 -3.11 1.27 -3.19
N ARG A 46 -4.17 1.54 -3.95
CA ARG A 46 -4.98 0.50 -4.62
C ARG A 46 -4.26 -0.16 -5.79
N ALA A 47 -3.35 0.55 -6.46
CA ALA A 47 -2.54 -0.01 -7.55
C ALA A 47 -1.62 -1.14 -7.07
N GLY A 48 -1.26 -1.17 -5.78
CA GLY A 48 -0.77 -2.35 -5.10
C GLY A 48 0.71 -2.72 -5.31
N ASP A 49 1.47 -1.92 -6.06
CA ASP A 49 2.92 -2.02 -6.22
C ASP A 49 3.59 -0.75 -5.71
N LEU A 50 3.60 -0.60 -4.38
CA LEU A 50 4.34 0.49 -3.75
C LEU A 50 5.82 0.11 -3.72
N GLU A 51 6.65 0.97 -4.30
CA GLU A 51 8.10 0.92 -4.08
C GLU A 51 8.42 1.04 -2.58
N PRO A 52 9.42 0.30 -2.09
CA PRO A 52 9.81 0.32 -0.69
C PRO A 52 10.38 1.67 -0.25
N GLU A 53 10.94 2.46 -1.17
CA GLU A 53 11.51 3.76 -0.88
C GLU A 53 10.43 4.81 -0.59
N CYS A 54 10.60 5.57 0.49
CA CYS A 54 9.77 6.74 0.79
C CYS A 54 10.09 7.85 -0.21
N ASN A 55 9.05 8.42 -0.83
CA ASN A 55 9.20 9.56 -1.73
C ASN A 55 8.94 10.90 -1.01
N ASN A 56 8.43 10.86 0.23
CA ASN A 56 8.22 12.02 1.10
C ASN A 56 7.38 13.14 0.45
N PHE A 57 6.55 12.80 -0.55
CA PHE A 57 5.65 13.76 -1.20
C PHE A 57 4.50 14.18 -0.29
N PHE A 58 4.04 13.27 0.58
CA PHE A 58 2.95 13.50 1.52
C PHE A 58 3.47 13.50 2.94
N ASP A 59 2.87 14.33 3.79
CA ASP A 59 3.19 14.35 5.21
C ASP A 59 2.82 13.03 5.89
N ALA A 60 3.55 12.69 6.95
CA ALA A 60 3.32 11.53 7.82
C ALA A 60 1.84 11.40 8.24
N SER A 61 1.18 12.53 8.52
CA SER A 61 -0.24 12.57 8.88
C SER A 61 -1.18 12.08 7.78
N CYS A 62 -0.83 12.28 6.50
CA CYS A 62 -1.63 11.82 5.37
C CYS A 62 -1.56 10.30 5.24
N TRP A 63 -0.37 9.72 5.38
CA TRP A 63 -0.18 8.26 5.39
C TRP A 63 -0.90 7.59 6.57
N ARG A 64 -0.84 8.20 7.76
CA ARG A 64 -1.62 7.75 8.94
C ARG A 64 -3.12 7.74 8.67
N ARG A 65 -3.66 8.83 8.09
CA ARG A 65 -5.09 8.93 7.76
C ARG A 65 -5.48 7.90 6.70
N ALA A 66 -4.66 7.70 5.67
CA ALA A 66 -4.89 6.67 4.67
C ALA A 66 -4.95 5.26 5.30
N LEU A 67 -4.03 4.96 6.22
CA LEU A 67 -4.03 3.69 6.97
C LEU A 67 -5.32 3.50 7.77
N ILE A 68 -5.76 4.52 8.52
CA ILE A 68 -7.01 4.49 9.31
C ILE A 68 -8.25 4.33 8.42
N ARG A 69 -8.22 4.90 7.21
CA ARG A 69 -9.29 4.79 6.21
C ARG A 69 -9.31 3.44 5.48
N GLY A 70 -8.33 2.57 5.73
CA GLY A 70 -8.30 1.23 5.15
C GLY A 70 -7.70 1.19 3.75
N CYS A 71 -6.66 2.00 3.49
CA CYS A 71 -5.93 1.98 2.22
C CYS A 71 -5.32 0.62 1.85
N LEU A 72 -5.21 -0.29 2.83
CA LEU A 72 -4.83 -1.68 2.66
C LEU A 72 -6.08 -2.54 2.90
N PRO A 73 -6.79 -2.98 1.84
CA PRO A 73 -8.10 -3.63 2.00
C PRO A 73 -8.08 -4.94 2.80
N TRP A 74 -6.92 -5.60 2.85
CA TRP A 74 -6.69 -6.84 3.59
C TRP A 74 -6.39 -6.62 5.08
N LEU A 75 -6.24 -5.36 5.51
CA LEU A 75 -5.91 -4.92 6.86
C LEU A 75 -7.01 -4.00 7.40
N TRP A 76 -8.21 -4.53 7.52
CA TRP A 76 -9.42 -3.78 7.89
C TRP A 76 -9.67 -3.71 9.40
N ASP A 77 -9.01 -4.54 10.20
CA ASP A 77 -9.20 -4.71 11.65
C ASP A 77 -8.21 -3.89 12.50
N LEU A 78 -7.80 -2.72 12.00
CA LEU A 78 -6.91 -1.82 12.73
C LEU A 78 -7.62 -1.13 13.90
N ASP A 79 -6.97 -1.16 15.05
CA ASP A 79 -7.41 -0.49 16.26
C ASP A 79 -7.02 0.99 16.19
N LYS A 80 -8.03 1.84 16.00
CA LYS A 80 -7.85 3.29 15.83
C LYS A 80 -7.37 3.96 17.12
N ASP A 81 -7.75 3.42 18.28
CA ASP A 81 -7.35 3.95 19.58
C ASP A 81 -5.88 3.63 19.85
N ALA A 82 -5.43 2.41 19.50
CA ALA A 82 -4.02 2.05 19.56
C ALA A 82 -3.15 2.91 18.62
N ILE A 83 -3.64 3.22 17.42
CA ILE A 83 -2.95 4.12 16.47
C ILE A 83 -2.86 5.55 17.05
N ALA A 84 -3.95 6.05 17.65
CA ALA A 84 -3.96 7.37 18.28
C ALA A 84 -3.05 7.44 19.51
N ALA A 85 -3.03 6.39 20.35
CA ALA A 85 -2.14 6.29 21.49
C ALA A 85 -0.66 6.30 21.06
N ARG A 86 -0.31 5.54 20.01
CA ARG A 86 1.05 5.51 19.46
C ARG A 86 1.50 6.86 18.92
N GLU A 87 0.60 7.58 18.26
CA GLU A 87 0.87 8.95 17.80
C GLU A 87 1.12 9.89 18.99
N ALA A 88 0.44 9.70 20.12
CA ALA A 88 0.61 10.49 21.33
C ALA A 88 1.90 10.16 22.11
N GLU A 89 2.46 8.96 21.96
CA GLU A 89 3.75 8.55 22.56
C GLU A 89 4.96 9.34 22.03
N ARG A 90 4.75 10.18 21.00
CA ARG A 90 5.77 10.98 20.34
C ARG A 90 6.59 11.78 21.34
N SER A 91 7.87 11.44 21.44
CA SER A 91 8.83 12.04 22.37
C SER A 91 10.01 12.61 21.57
N GLY A 92 10.33 13.89 21.77
CA GLY A 92 11.52 14.51 21.17
C GLY A 92 11.32 15.15 19.79
N GLY A 93 10.10 15.53 19.42
CA GLY A 93 9.83 16.42 18.27
C GLY A 93 9.92 15.79 16.87
N ARG A 94 10.27 14.50 16.77
CA ARG A 94 10.24 13.73 15.51
C ARG A 94 8.90 13.01 15.33
N ASP A 95 8.43 12.95 14.09
CA ASP A 95 7.23 12.21 13.73
C ASP A 95 7.54 10.74 13.46
N TRP A 96 6.50 9.92 13.51
CA TRP A 96 6.57 8.54 13.06
C TRP A 96 6.55 8.44 11.54
N ASP A 97 7.35 7.55 10.98
CA ASP A 97 7.39 7.29 9.53
C ASP A 97 6.24 6.38 9.11
N TRP A 98 5.05 6.98 9.05
CA TRP A 98 3.84 6.32 8.58
C TRP A 98 3.93 5.92 7.10
N GLU A 99 4.71 6.63 6.28
CA GLU A 99 4.92 6.29 4.87
C GLU A 99 5.64 4.95 4.75
N ALA A 100 6.79 4.80 5.41
CA ALA A 100 7.58 3.58 5.40
C ALA A 100 6.75 2.38 5.88
N LEU A 101 5.96 2.56 6.95
CA LEU A 101 5.08 1.52 7.44
C LEU A 101 4.04 1.10 6.39
N VAL A 102 3.32 2.04 5.79
CA VAL A 102 2.27 1.74 4.80
C VAL A 102 2.86 1.09 3.55
N ARG A 103 3.99 1.59 3.04
CA ARG A 103 4.70 0.99 1.91
C ARG A 103 5.14 -0.43 2.20
N ARG A 104 5.77 -0.65 3.36
CA ARG A 104 6.19 -1.98 3.82
C ARG A 104 5.00 -2.92 3.94
N LEU A 105 3.85 -2.49 4.45
CA LEU A 105 2.66 -3.34 4.50
C LEU A 105 2.03 -3.56 3.11
N GLY A 106 2.10 -2.57 2.22
CA GLY A 106 1.52 -2.64 0.87
C GLY A 106 2.23 -3.60 -0.07
N ARG A 107 3.54 -3.82 0.13
CA ARG A 107 4.38 -4.72 -0.65
C ARG A 107 3.79 -6.12 -0.80
N ARG A 108 3.71 -6.61 -2.03
CA ARG A 108 3.17 -7.96 -2.32
C ARG A 108 4.19 -9.07 -2.06
N ASP A 109 5.46 -8.80 -2.33
CA ASP A 109 6.58 -9.73 -2.23
C ASP A 109 6.86 -10.19 -0.80
N LEU A 110 6.63 -9.35 0.21
CA LEU A 110 6.76 -9.72 1.64
C LEU A 110 5.82 -10.83 2.11
N TYR A 111 4.81 -11.17 1.32
CA TYR A 111 3.78 -12.16 1.68
C TYR A 111 3.76 -13.36 0.74
N MET A 112 4.61 -13.35 -0.30
CA MET A 112 4.86 -14.49 -1.16
C MET A 112 5.90 -15.41 -0.50
N PRO A 113 5.83 -16.74 -0.74
CA PRO A 113 6.79 -17.67 -0.16
C PRO A 113 8.14 -17.52 -0.88
N VAL A 114 8.96 -16.55 -0.45
CA VAL A 114 10.39 -16.52 -0.76
C VAL A 114 11.11 -17.18 0.40
N HIS A 115 12.05 -18.06 0.09
CA HIS A 115 12.67 -18.98 1.05
C HIS A 115 13.52 -18.31 2.16
N ASP A 116 13.71 -16.99 2.12
CA ASP A 116 14.56 -16.23 3.04
C ASP A 116 13.79 -15.07 3.69
N GLU A 117 12.96 -15.37 4.68
CA GLU A 117 12.19 -14.37 5.42
C GLU A 117 12.76 -14.10 6.82
N PRO A 118 12.61 -12.87 7.34
CA PRO A 118 12.80 -12.62 8.76
C PRO A 118 11.75 -13.40 9.56
N ALA A 119 12.20 -14.26 10.48
CA ALA A 119 11.36 -15.13 11.31
C ALA A 119 10.24 -14.38 12.09
N ASP A 120 10.39 -13.07 12.24
CA ASP A 120 9.56 -12.22 13.09
C ASP A 120 8.38 -11.53 12.38
N PHE A 121 8.11 -11.85 11.11
CA PHE A 121 6.96 -11.28 10.42
C PHE A 121 5.64 -11.92 10.92
N PRO A 122 4.60 -11.15 11.32
CA PRO A 122 3.41 -11.73 11.92
C PRO A 122 2.63 -12.64 10.94
N ARG A 123 2.64 -13.95 11.20
CA ARG A 123 1.93 -14.96 10.38
C ARG A 123 0.47 -14.60 10.08
N GLY A 124 -0.22 -13.95 11.01
CA GLY A 124 -1.61 -13.50 10.84
C GLY A 124 -1.81 -12.39 9.80
N LEU A 125 -0.83 -11.52 9.57
CA LEU A 125 -0.88 -10.52 8.49
C LEU A 125 -0.72 -11.19 7.13
N ARG A 126 0.21 -12.16 7.04
CA ARG A 126 0.42 -12.93 5.81
C ARG A 126 -0.80 -13.73 5.40
N ASN A 127 -1.40 -14.44 6.34
CA ASN A 127 -2.59 -15.22 6.04
C ASN A 127 -3.72 -14.33 5.49
N ARG A 128 -3.96 -13.17 6.10
CA ARG A 128 -4.95 -12.20 5.62
C ARG A 128 -4.65 -11.69 4.21
N ARG A 129 -3.41 -11.27 3.94
CA ARG A 129 -3.00 -10.80 2.61
C ARG A 129 -3.19 -11.89 1.55
N ARG A 130 -2.78 -13.13 1.85
CA ARG A 130 -2.94 -14.28 0.96
C ARG A 130 -4.41 -14.60 0.67
N ILE A 131 -5.25 -14.66 1.70
CA ILE A 131 -6.70 -14.89 1.53
C ILE A 131 -7.30 -13.78 0.66
N TRP A 132 -6.94 -12.53 0.91
CA TRP A 132 -7.41 -11.40 0.10
C TRP A 132 -7.00 -11.54 -1.36
N GLN A 133 -5.75 -11.90 -1.65
CA GLN A 133 -5.28 -12.15 -3.02
C GLN A 133 -6.10 -13.25 -3.71
N LEU A 134 -6.29 -14.39 -3.04
CA LEU A 134 -7.12 -15.48 -3.58
C LEU A 134 -8.55 -15.01 -3.92
N VAL A 135 -9.15 -14.18 -3.06
CA VAL A 135 -10.48 -13.59 -3.32
C VAL A 135 -10.47 -12.63 -4.50
N MET A 136 -9.40 -11.84 -4.69
CA MET A 136 -9.26 -10.97 -5.86
C MET A 136 -9.07 -11.77 -7.15
N ASP A 137 -8.27 -12.83 -7.11
CA ASP A 137 -7.98 -13.70 -8.25
C ASP A 137 -9.23 -14.47 -8.69
N MET A 138 -10.04 -14.95 -7.74
CA MET A 138 -11.34 -15.59 -8.02
C MET A 138 -12.34 -14.64 -8.71
N LYS A 139 -12.20 -13.32 -8.52
CA LYS A 139 -13.05 -12.31 -9.16
C LYS A 139 -12.59 -11.94 -10.57
N SER A 140 -11.43 -12.41 -11.03
CA SER A 140 -11.03 -12.26 -12.42
C SER A 140 -11.86 -13.24 -13.27
N PRO A 141 -12.73 -12.75 -14.19
CA PRO A 141 -13.47 -13.65 -15.05
C PRO A 141 -12.48 -14.45 -15.88
N ILE A 142 -12.64 -15.77 -15.89
CA ILE A 142 -12.00 -16.69 -16.83
C ILE A 142 -12.06 -16.03 -18.21
N PRO A 143 -10.94 -15.84 -18.92
CA PRO A 143 -10.98 -15.33 -20.29
C PRO A 143 -11.90 -16.27 -21.07
N LYS A 144 -13.03 -15.75 -21.55
CA LYS A 144 -13.89 -16.47 -22.49
C LYS A 144 -12.97 -16.81 -23.66
N SER A 145 -12.70 -18.10 -23.86
CA SER A 145 -11.96 -18.56 -25.01
C SER A 145 -12.69 -18.09 -26.27
N GLU A 146 -12.16 -17.08 -26.93
CA GLU A 146 -12.46 -16.82 -28.34
C GLU A 146 -11.97 -18.03 -29.14
N SER A 147 -12.94 -18.80 -29.65
CA SER A 147 -12.80 -19.53 -30.90
C SER A 147 -14.19 -19.68 -31.52
N ASP A 148 -14.78 -18.53 -31.80
CA ASP A 148 -15.70 -18.41 -32.93
C ASP A 148 -14.81 -18.32 -34.18
N GLY A 149 -14.80 -19.38 -34.98
CA GLY A 149 -13.79 -19.54 -36.03
C GLY A 149 -13.87 -20.86 -36.79
N ARG A 150 -15.07 -21.26 -37.23
CA ARG A 150 -15.23 -22.19 -38.35
C ARG A 150 -16.13 -21.58 -39.41
N PHE A 151 -15.50 -20.80 -40.29
CA PHE A 151 -15.89 -20.75 -41.69
C PHE A 151 -14.67 -21.22 -42.48
N VAL A 152 -14.60 -22.53 -42.73
CA VAL A 152 -13.67 -23.09 -43.71
C VAL A 152 -14.42 -23.00 -45.05
N GLY A 153 -13.95 -22.12 -45.92
CA GLY A 153 -14.45 -22.02 -47.29
C GLY A 153 -14.26 -23.33 -48.02
N LEU A 154 -15.36 -23.93 -48.45
CA LEU A 154 -15.39 -25.00 -49.45
C LEU A 154 -15.67 -24.36 -50.81
N GLU A 155 -14.64 -23.78 -51.40
CA GLU A 155 -14.58 -23.49 -52.84
C GLU A 155 -13.41 -24.30 -53.40
N SER A 156 -13.65 -25.57 -53.70
CA SER A 156 -12.87 -26.41 -54.63
C SER A 156 -13.55 -27.78 -54.75
N LEU A 157 -14.56 -27.86 -55.61
CA LEU A 157 -15.01 -29.12 -56.21
C LEU A 157 -15.11 -28.89 -57.72
N LEU A 158 -14.09 -29.40 -58.41
CA LEU A 158 -14.22 -30.01 -59.73
C LEU A 158 -15.22 -31.18 -59.67
#